data_AF-X0Z845-F1
#
_entry.id   AF-X0Z845-F1
#
_cell.length_a   1.000
_cell.length_b   1.000
_cell.length_c   1.000
_cell.angle_alpha   90.00
_cell.angle_beta   90.00
_cell.angle_gamma   90.00
#
_symmetry.space_group_name_H-M   'P 1'
#
loop_
_entity.id
_entity.type
_entity.pdbx_description
1 polymer ?
#
loop_
_entity_poly.entity_id
_entity_poly.type
_entity_poly.pdbx_seq_one_letter_code
_entity_poly.pdbx_strand_id
1 'polypeptide(L)'
;MAERYLPIWIGPAEADAIAVRLQGVTVPRPLTHDLLHSVIDALGATLNYIIVSDLKNDTFFAKIILNVDGGQLEVDSRPSDALALAVRAEVPIYAEETVLDKASILLDKETGKPIPEESEVGGAGGKGKNVSEEEMKRMSAFYDFINTLDLDDFDKRKS
;
A
#
# COMPACT_ATOMS: atom_id res chain seq x y z
N MET A 1 -4.54 -20.03 -5.52
CA MET A 1 -4.77 -19.09 -4.41
C MET A 1 -5.20 -17.78 -5.05
N ALA A 2 -6.32 -17.21 -4.64
CA ALA A 2 -6.77 -15.92 -5.16
C ALA A 2 -5.81 -14.81 -4.67
N GLU A 3 -5.50 -13.85 -5.53
CA GLU A 3 -4.63 -12.72 -5.17
C GLU A 3 -5.45 -11.66 -4.46
N ARG A 4 -5.05 -11.33 -3.22
CA ARG A 4 -5.61 -10.24 -2.43
C ARG A 4 -4.89 -8.95 -2.79
N TYR A 5 -5.65 -7.92 -3.10
CA TYR A 5 -5.15 -6.57 -3.37
C TYR A 5 -5.66 -5.63 -2.29
N LEU A 6 -4.79 -4.75 -1.80
CA LEU A 6 -5.15 -3.74 -0.80
C LEU A 6 -5.18 -2.35 -1.46
N PRO A 7 -6.36 -1.85 -1.87
CA PRO A 7 -6.46 -0.52 -2.47
C PRO A 7 -6.26 0.57 -1.41
N ILE A 8 -5.31 1.47 -1.66
CA ILE A 8 -5.04 2.63 -0.80
C ILE A 8 -5.13 3.90 -1.64
N TRP A 9 -6.06 4.78 -1.29
CA TRP A 9 -6.21 6.07 -1.95
C TRP A 9 -5.20 7.08 -1.40
N ILE A 10 -4.46 7.72 -2.32
CA ILE A 10 -3.46 8.74 -2.01
C ILE A 10 -3.70 9.98 -2.87
N GLY A 11 -3.23 11.14 -2.41
CA GLY A 11 -3.32 12.37 -3.17
C GLY A 11 -2.35 12.39 -4.37
N PRO A 12 -2.55 13.28 -5.35
CA PRO A 12 -1.68 13.38 -6.53
C PRO A 12 -0.22 13.65 -6.18
N ALA A 13 0.04 14.53 -5.20
CA ALA A 13 1.40 14.86 -4.79
C ALA A 13 2.13 13.66 -4.16
N GLU A 14 1.41 12.85 -3.37
CA GLU A 14 1.93 11.60 -2.83
C GLU A 14 2.18 10.56 -3.93
N ALA A 15 1.26 10.45 -4.90
CA ALA A 15 1.42 9.55 -6.04
C ALA A 15 2.64 9.91 -6.88
N ASP A 16 2.83 11.19 -7.19
CA ASP A 16 4.00 11.69 -7.92
C ASP A 16 5.30 11.36 -7.18
N ALA A 17 5.32 11.55 -5.85
CA ALA A 17 6.49 11.24 -5.03
C ALA A 17 6.89 9.76 -5.08
N ILE A 18 5.93 8.84 -5.20
CA ILE A 18 6.18 7.41 -5.38
C ILE A 18 6.59 7.11 -6.84
N ALA A 19 5.84 7.65 -7.81
CA ALA A 19 6.00 7.36 -9.23
C ALA A 19 7.37 7.75 -9.78
N VAL A 20 7.89 8.93 -9.39
CA VAL A 20 9.22 9.40 -9.81
C VAL A 20 10.30 8.35 -9.55
N ARG A 21 10.26 7.68 -8.37
CA ARG A 21 11.23 6.65 -8.03
C ARG A 21 10.95 5.34 -8.77
N LEU A 22 9.69 4.90 -8.86
CA LEU A 22 9.32 3.67 -9.58
C LEU A 22 9.66 3.72 -11.08
N GLN A 23 9.60 4.90 -11.68
CA GLN A 23 9.96 5.13 -13.08
C GLN A 23 11.48 5.27 -13.30
N GLY A 24 12.29 5.18 -12.25
CA GLY A 24 13.75 5.34 -12.33
C GLY A 24 14.19 6.75 -12.74
N VAL A 25 13.34 7.76 -12.55
CA VAL A 25 13.66 9.14 -12.91
C VAL A 25 14.68 9.71 -11.92
N THR A 26 15.84 10.11 -12.42
CA THR A 26 16.87 10.79 -11.63
C THR A 26 16.66 12.29 -11.65
N VAL A 27 16.58 12.91 -10.48
CA VAL A 27 16.49 14.36 -10.32
C VAL A 27 17.82 14.95 -9.83
N PRO A 28 18.17 16.19 -10.22
CA PRO A 28 19.47 16.80 -9.88
C PRO A 28 19.61 17.18 -8.39
N ARG A 29 18.49 17.26 -7.65
CA ARG A 29 18.45 17.57 -6.22
C ARG A 29 17.50 16.60 -5.52
N PRO A 30 17.81 16.19 -4.28
CA PRO A 30 16.96 15.26 -3.53
C PRO A 30 15.57 15.85 -3.30
N LEU A 31 14.53 15.04 -3.52
CA LEU A 31 13.16 15.36 -3.12
C LEU A 31 12.98 15.10 -1.61
N THR A 32 11.80 15.40 -1.10
CA THR A 32 11.48 15.28 0.34
C THR A 32 11.79 13.90 0.91
N HIS A 33 11.37 12.83 0.25
CA HIS A 33 11.61 11.46 0.73
C HIS A 33 13.06 11.00 0.52
N ASP A 34 13.79 11.54 -0.47
CA ASP A 34 15.23 11.29 -0.63
C ASP A 34 16.04 11.96 0.49
N LEU A 35 15.66 13.20 0.85
CA LEU A 35 16.22 13.93 1.98
C LEU A 35 15.95 13.19 3.28
N LEU A 36 14.71 12.73 3.51
CA LEU A 36 14.35 12.00 4.73
C LEU A 36 15.14 10.69 4.86
N HIS A 37 15.29 9.93 3.77
CA HIS A 37 16.15 8.74 3.75
C HIS A 37 17.59 9.09 4.14
N SER A 38 18.15 10.13 3.53
CA SER A 38 19.52 10.59 3.83
C SER A 38 19.69 11.04 5.28
N VAL A 39 18.64 11.62 5.89
CA VAL A 39 18.65 12.01 7.31
C VAL A 39 18.63 10.78 8.22
N ILE A 40 17.81 9.76 7.89
CA ILE A 40 17.80 8.48 8.62
C ILE A 40 19.19 7.86 8.60
N ASP A 41 19.80 7.75 7.41
CA ASP A 41 21.16 7.19 7.25
C ASP A 41 22.21 7.99 8.02
N ALA A 42 22.16 9.33 7.94
CA ALA A 42 23.11 10.22 8.61
C ALA A 42 23.01 10.14 10.15
N LEU A 43 21.84 9.77 10.69
CA LEU A 43 21.62 9.54 12.11
C LEU A 43 22.04 8.12 12.55
N GLY A 44 22.58 7.29 11.65
CA GLY A 44 23.00 5.92 11.94
C GLY A 44 21.85 4.93 12.03
N ALA A 45 20.66 5.32 11.56
CA ALA A 45 19.50 4.45 11.48
C ALA A 45 19.47 3.72 10.13
N THR A 46 18.85 2.54 10.10
CA THR A 46 18.56 1.82 8.86
C THR A 46 17.06 1.59 8.76
N LEU A 47 16.48 1.93 7.61
CA LEU A 47 15.11 1.55 7.30
C LEU A 47 15.06 0.05 6.99
N ASN A 48 14.33 -0.73 7.78
CA ASN A 48 14.26 -2.18 7.61
C ASN A 48 13.08 -2.60 6.73
N TYR A 49 11.88 -2.07 7.02
CA TYR A 49 10.65 -2.33 6.28
C TYR A 49 9.57 -1.33 6.70
N ILE A 50 8.46 -1.32 5.98
CA ILE A 50 7.24 -0.63 6.42
C ILE A 50 6.09 -1.62 6.59
N ILE A 51 5.11 -1.27 7.40
CA ILE A 51 3.91 -2.07 7.60
C ILE A 51 2.67 -1.19 7.57
N VAL A 52 1.66 -1.54 6.75
CA VAL A 52 0.31 -0.99 6.88
C VAL A 52 -0.36 -1.68 8.06
N SER A 53 -0.42 -0.98 9.19
CA SER A 53 -0.65 -1.59 10.50
C SER A 53 -2.10 -1.55 10.98
N ASP A 54 -2.92 -0.62 10.49
CA ASP A 54 -4.30 -0.51 10.95
C ASP A 54 -5.20 0.20 9.94
N LEU A 55 -6.52 0.00 10.09
CA LEU A 55 -7.57 0.71 9.38
C LEU A 55 -8.64 1.11 10.40
N LYS A 56 -8.80 2.43 10.59
CA LYS A 56 -9.80 3.02 11.50
C LYS A 56 -10.52 4.15 10.79
N ASN A 57 -11.86 4.15 10.84
CA ASN A 57 -12.69 5.18 10.21
C ASN A 57 -12.26 5.45 8.75
N ASP A 58 -12.09 4.37 7.98
CA ASP A 58 -11.67 4.39 6.58
C ASP A 58 -10.31 5.11 6.32
N THR A 59 -9.49 5.24 7.37
CA THR A 59 -8.14 5.81 7.33
C THR A 59 -7.12 4.72 7.65
N PHE A 60 -6.22 4.47 6.70
CA PHE A 60 -5.11 3.54 6.89
C PHE A 60 -3.97 4.18 7.69
N PHE A 61 -3.37 3.39 8.56
CA PHE A 61 -2.18 3.75 9.33
C PHE A 61 -1.02 2.85 8.89
N ALA A 62 0.19 3.42 8.86
CA ALA A 62 1.40 2.67 8.58
C ALA A 62 2.48 2.97 9.62
N LYS A 63 3.43 2.05 9.74
CA LYS A 63 4.64 2.25 10.54
C LYS A 63 5.86 2.06 9.68
N ILE A 64 6.84 2.93 9.90
CA ILE A 64 8.19 2.83 9.36
C ILE A 64 9.04 2.16 10.44
N ILE A 65 9.65 1.02 10.12
CA ILE A 65 10.43 0.24 11.08
C ILE A 65 11.91 0.49 10.83
N LEU A 66 12.55 1.15 11.80
CA LEU A 66 13.95 1.50 11.76
C LEU A 66 14.75 0.63 12.73
N ASN A 67 16.00 0.36 12.40
CA ASN A 67 16.99 -0.16 13.33
C ASN A 67 17.98 0.95 13.68
N VAL A 68 18.21 1.20 14.96
CA VAL A 68 19.16 2.21 15.48
C VAL A 68 19.86 1.62 16.70
N ASP A 69 21.19 1.62 16.70
CA ASP A 69 22.02 1.08 17.80
C ASP A 69 21.66 -0.36 18.23
N GLY A 70 21.19 -1.18 17.28
CA GLY A 70 20.77 -2.56 17.53
C GLY A 70 19.37 -2.71 18.15
N GLY A 71 18.65 -1.59 18.33
CA GLY A 71 17.26 -1.56 18.76
C GLY A 71 16.30 -1.24 17.60
N GLN A 72 15.06 -1.71 17.73
CA GLN A 72 14.00 -1.39 16.78
C GLN A 72 13.25 -0.13 17.23
N LEU A 73 13.08 0.82 16.32
CA LEU A 73 12.26 2.02 16.49
C LEU A 73 11.10 1.99 15.49
N GLU A 74 9.90 2.29 15.97
CA GLU A 74 8.71 2.41 15.13
C GLU A 74 8.32 3.88 14.99
N VAL A 75 8.10 4.33 13.75
CA VAL A 75 7.64 5.69 13.47
C VAL A 75 6.27 5.61 12.81
N ASP A 76 5.27 6.25 13.43
CA ASP A 76 3.93 6.38 12.86
C ASP A 76 3.97 7.19 11.55
N SER A 77 3.20 6.75 10.56
CA SER A 77 3.24 7.31 9.21
C SER A 77 1.93 7.10 8.46
N ARG A 78 1.66 7.99 7.50
CA ARG A 78 0.66 7.69 6.47
C ARG A 78 1.21 6.62 5.53
N PRO A 79 0.38 5.70 5.01
CA PRO A 79 0.86 4.71 4.05
C PRO A 79 1.55 5.31 2.82
N SER A 80 1.09 6.46 2.33
CA SER A 80 1.73 7.16 1.20
C SER A 80 3.20 7.51 1.45
N ASP A 81 3.50 8.05 2.64
CA ASP A 81 4.86 8.45 3.01
C ASP A 81 5.75 7.23 3.27
N ALA A 82 5.21 6.21 3.95
CA ALA A 82 5.89 4.95 4.20
C ALA A 82 6.24 4.23 2.89
N LEU A 83 5.31 4.17 1.93
CA LEU A 83 5.53 3.60 0.60
C LEU A 83 6.59 4.39 -0.19
N ALA A 84 6.53 5.72 -0.16
CA ALA A 84 7.50 6.57 -0.85
C ALA A 84 8.93 6.37 -0.33
N LEU A 85 9.10 6.13 0.97
CA LEU A 85 10.39 5.75 1.56
C LEU A 85 10.78 4.32 1.22
N ALA A 86 9.85 3.36 1.31
CA ALA A 86 10.13 1.95 1.07
C ALA A 86 10.64 1.70 -0.35
N VAL A 87 10.03 2.36 -1.34
CA VAL A 87 10.43 2.28 -2.75
C VAL A 87 11.81 2.90 -2.99
N ARG A 88 12.22 3.91 -2.20
CA ARG A 88 13.54 4.54 -2.31
C ARG A 88 14.64 3.72 -1.66
N ALA A 89 14.34 3.14 -0.50
CA ALA A 89 15.25 2.29 0.26
C ALA A 89 15.29 0.85 -0.25
N GLU A 90 14.39 0.48 -1.16
CA GLU A 90 14.24 -0.88 -1.70
C GLU A 90 14.02 -1.92 -0.58
N VAL A 91 13.19 -1.56 0.40
CA VAL A 91 12.87 -2.40 1.56
C VAL A 91 11.50 -3.08 1.43
N PRO A 92 11.28 -4.19 2.16
CA PRO A 92 9.98 -4.85 2.16
C PRO A 92 8.82 -3.96 2.61
N ILE A 93 7.66 -4.21 2.00
CA ILE A 93 6.36 -3.60 2.32
C ILE A 93 5.47 -4.71 2.86
N TYR A 94 4.97 -4.55 4.09
CA TYR A 94 4.05 -5.48 4.71
C TYR A 94 2.67 -4.84 4.95
N ALA A 95 1.68 -5.68 5.18
CA ALA A 95 0.38 -5.28 5.69
C ALA A 95 -0.03 -6.29 6.77
N GLU A 96 -0.67 -5.79 7.83
CA GLU A 96 -1.25 -6.65 8.85
C GLU A 96 -2.40 -7.47 8.27
N GLU A 97 -2.52 -8.73 8.69
CA GLU A 97 -3.60 -9.63 8.21
C GLU A 97 -4.97 -9.02 8.53
N THR A 98 -5.12 -8.43 9.72
CA THR A 98 -6.36 -7.76 10.12
C THR A 98 -6.73 -6.56 9.25
N VAL A 99 -5.77 -5.96 8.54
CA VAL A 99 -6.02 -4.88 7.57
C VAL A 99 -6.46 -5.50 6.24
N LEU A 100 -5.81 -6.58 5.81
CA LEU A 100 -6.19 -7.32 4.60
C LEU A 100 -7.61 -7.90 4.74
N ASP A 101 -7.95 -8.48 5.88
CA ASP A 101 -9.28 -9.04 6.14
C ASP A 101 -10.39 -7.98 6.08
N LYS A 102 -10.08 -6.73 6.43
CA LYS A 102 -11.06 -5.64 6.45
C LYS A 102 -11.24 -4.95 5.11
N ALA A 103 -10.19 -4.89 4.29
CA ALA A 103 -10.15 -3.96 3.15
C ALA A 103 -9.47 -4.50 1.90
N SER A 104 -9.02 -5.76 1.90
CA SER A 104 -8.55 -6.37 0.66
C SER A 104 -9.71 -6.73 -0.26
N ILE A 105 -9.41 -6.78 -1.54
CA ILE A 105 -10.31 -7.25 -2.60
C ILE A 105 -9.64 -8.42 -3.32
N LEU A 106 -10.44 -9.35 -3.81
CA LEU A 106 -9.98 -10.43 -4.67
C LEU A 106 -10.13 -9.98 -6.12
N LEU A 107 -9.05 -10.03 -6.91
CA LEU A 107 -9.14 -9.84 -8.35
C LEU A 107 -9.05 -11.19 -9.07
N ASP A 108 -9.90 -11.36 -10.07
CA ASP A 108 -9.80 -12.45 -11.03
C ASP A 108 -8.57 -12.22 -11.92
N LYS A 109 -7.72 -13.25 -12.04
CA LYS A 109 -6.44 -13.13 -12.76
C LYS A 109 -6.59 -12.96 -14.27
N GLU A 110 -7.65 -13.50 -14.86
CA GLU A 110 -7.82 -13.46 -16.33
C GLU A 110 -8.54 -12.19 -16.77
N THR A 111 -9.40 -11.65 -15.91
CA THR A 111 -10.26 -10.51 -16.26
C THR A 111 -9.88 -9.22 -15.54
N GLY A 112 -9.04 -9.27 -14.50
CA GLY A 112 -8.71 -8.14 -13.63
C GLY A 112 -9.90 -7.61 -12.83
N LYS A 113 -11.06 -8.27 -12.92
CA LYS A 113 -12.28 -7.84 -12.26
C LYS A 113 -12.33 -8.36 -10.84
N PRO A 114 -12.76 -7.53 -9.87
CA PRO A 114 -13.04 -8.02 -8.54
C PRO A 114 -14.04 -9.17 -8.56
N ILE A 115 -13.66 -10.25 -7.90
CA ILE A 115 -14.55 -11.38 -7.63
C ILE A 115 -15.45 -10.91 -6.49
N PRO A 116 -16.76 -10.72 -6.71
CA PRO A 116 -17.66 -10.45 -5.60
C PRO A 116 -17.57 -11.64 -4.65
N GLU A 117 -17.31 -11.38 -3.37
CA GLU A 117 -17.50 -12.40 -2.34
C GLU A 117 -19.00 -12.70 -2.28
N GLU A 118 -19.45 -13.72 -3.02
CA GLU A 118 -20.70 -14.39 -2.71
C GLU A 118 -20.55 -14.95 -1.29
N SER A 119 -21.39 -14.45 -0.40
CA SER A 119 -21.35 -14.80 1.01
C SER A 119 -21.73 -16.28 1.16
N GLU A 120 -20.77 -17.18 1.34
CA GLU A 120 -21.03 -18.53 1.86
C GLU A 120 -20.30 -18.78 3.18
N VAL A 121 -20.99 -18.33 4.24
CA VAL A 121 -21.23 -18.97 5.55
C VAL A 121 -20.12 -19.85 6.15
N GLY A 122 -19.56 -19.38 7.29
CA GLY A 122 -18.94 -20.29 8.25
C GLY A 122 -18.22 -19.66 9.46
N GLY A 123 -18.88 -18.83 10.28
CA GLY A 123 -18.35 -18.53 11.63
C GLY A 123 -18.71 -17.17 12.22
N ALA A 124 -19.89 -17.09 12.85
CA ALA A 124 -20.32 -16.13 13.88
C ALA A 124 -19.62 -14.76 14.02
N GLY A 125 -20.33 -13.70 13.59
CA GLY A 125 -20.36 -12.44 14.34
C GLY A 125 -19.64 -11.24 13.73
N GLY A 126 -20.13 -10.72 12.59
CA GLY A 126 -19.79 -9.38 12.12
C GLY A 126 -20.93 -8.81 11.30
N LYS A 127 -21.60 -7.76 11.81
CA LYS A 127 -22.71 -7.08 11.14
C LYS A 127 -22.29 -6.63 9.74
N GLY A 128 -23.08 -7.00 8.73
CA GLY A 128 -22.96 -6.48 7.38
C GLY A 128 -22.89 -4.95 7.39
N LYS A 129 -21.81 -4.41 6.83
CA LYS A 129 -21.67 -2.98 6.57
C LYS A 129 -22.44 -2.74 5.27
N ASN A 130 -23.52 -1.97 5.32
CA ASN A 130 -24.10 -1.39 4.10
C ASN A 130 -23.00 -0.55 3.46
N VAL A 131 -22.50 -0.99 2.30
CA VAL A 131 -21.53 -0.23 1.52
C VAL A 131 -22.23 1.06 1.10
N SER A 132 -21.69 2.20 1.54
CA SER A 132 -22.23 3.52 1.22
C SER A 132 -22.17 3.78 -0.30
N GLU A 133 -23.04 4.64 -0.83
CA GLU A 133 -22.97 5.07 -2.24
C GLU A 133 -21.60 5.67 -2.60
N GLU A 134 -20.93 6.31 -1.63
CA GLU A 134 -19.58 6.85 -1.80
C GLU A 134 -18.52 5.75 -1.89
N GLU A 135 -18.58 4.72 -1.04
CA GLU A 135 -17.71 3.55 -1.15
C GLU A 135 -17.95 2.84 -2.49
N MET A 136 -19.21 2.68 -2.90
CA MET A 136 -19.57 2.03 -4.16
C MET A 136 -19.09 2.82 -5.38
N LYS A 137 -19.12 4.15 -5.33
CA LYS A 137 -18.57 5.05 -6.37
C LYS A 137 -17.04 5.11 -6.36
N ARG A 138 -16.39 5.02 -5.20
CA ARG A 138 -14.93 4.88 -5.10
C ARG A 138 -14.48 3.56 -5.67
N MET A 139 -15.20 2.48 -5.33
CA MET A 139 -14.96 1.18 -5.93
C MET A 139 -15.17 1.26 -7.45
N SER A 140 -16.25 1.88 -7.97
CA SER A 140 -16.47 2.07 -9.42
C SER A 140 -15.30 2.78 -10.13
N ALA A 141 -14.80 3.88 -9.56
CA ALA A 141 -13.63 4.58 -10.11
C ALA A 141 -12.35 3.72 -10.06
N PHE A 142 -12.20 2.91 -9.01
CA PHE A 142 -11.13 1.93 -8.91
C PHE A 142 -11.26 0.80 -9.94
N TYR A 143 -12.47 0.27 -10.15
CA TYR A 143 -12.77 -0.73 -11.19
C TYR A 143 -12.36 -0.21 -12.56
N ASP A 144 -12.78 1.02 -12.90
CA ASP A 144 -12.41 1.64 -14.18
C ASP A 144 -10.90 1.79 -14.31
N PHE A 145 -10.20 2.17 -13.24
CA PHE A 145 -8.75 2.28 -13.23
C PHE A 145 -8.05 0.92 -13.39
N ILE A 146 -8.43 -0.12 -12.64
CA ILE A 146 -7.84 -1.46 -12.76
C ILE A 146 -8.06 -2.03 -14.16
N ASN A 147 -9.24 -1.83 -14.75
CA ASN A 147 -9.51 -2.28 -16.12
C ASN A 147 -8.63 -1.56 -17.17
N THR A 148 -8.03 -0.41 -16.83
CA THR A 148 -7.04 0.27 -17.68
C THR A 148 -5.61 -0.18 -17.43
N LEU A 149 -5.35 -0.90 -16.34
CA LEU A 149 -4.04 -1.45 -16.03
C LEU A 149 -3.89 -2.84 -16.66
N ASP A 150 -2.83 -3.03 -17.44
CA ASP A 150 -2.46 -4.35 -17.94
C ASP A 150 -1.79 -5.13 -16.81
N LEU A 151 -2.57 -5.98 -16.13
CA LEU A 151 -2.09 -6.76 -14.98
C LEU A 151 -1.02 -7.79 -15.38
N ASP A 152 -0.94 -8.18 -16.66
CA ASP A 152 0.08 -9.10 -17.18
C ASP A 152 1.49 -8.50 -17.17
N ASP A 153 1.63 -7.16 -17.06
CA ASP A 153 2.93 -6.49 -17.04
C ASP A 153 3.62 -6.55 -15.66
N PHE A 154 2.85 -6.76 -14.58
CA PHE A 154 3.41 -6.90 -13.23
C PHE A 154 4.16 -8.22 -13.02
N ASP A 155 3.72 -9.31 -13.66
CA ASP A 155 4.34 -10.63 -13.53
C ASP A 155 5.61 -10.80 -14.38
N LYS A 156 5.77 -10.00 -15.44
CA LYS A 156 6.95 -10.06 -16.33
C LYS A 156 8.25 -9.55 -15.70
N ARG A 157 8.18 -8.83 -14.58
CA ARG A 157 9.36 -8.26 -13.90
C ARG A 157 10.02 -9.20 -12.87
N LYS A 158 9.52 -10.43 -12.72
CA LYS A 158 10.09 -11.45 -11.81
C LYS A 158 10.97 -12.52 -12.49
N SER A 159 11.34 -12.36 -13.77
CA SER A 159 12.28 -13.26 -14.47
C SER A 159 13.63 -12.63 -14.73
#